data_AF-A0A8T4VDN6-F1
#
_entry.id   AF-A0A8T4VDN6-F1
#
_cell.length_a   1.000
_cell.length_b   1.000
_cell.length_c   1.000
_cell.angle_alpha   90.00
_cell.angle_beta   90.00
_cell.angle_gamma   90.00
#
_symmetry.space_group_name_H-M   'P 1'
#
loop_
_entity.id
_entity.type
_entity.pdbx_description
1 polymer ?
#
loop_
_entity_poly.entity_id
_entity_poly.type
_entity_poly.pdbx_seq_one_letter_code
_entity_poly.pdbx_strand_id
1 'polypeptide(L)'
;MKENIIYIIESNIKQQIFKLLSKNKYKIKINKKKIKIPDNILKVVNLEWEKFRIKNKNIAKNNTTYFFSKFNKNKGIDFVTPNSFKYAHTFGRCEKFQKYSWLADASGLCALSSLCLVITSDNKIILGMKSNMDNKISGFSGYPLKNKGDIEKNSINIHKYITRTVCEELNIRRDNISKIFRIGQTYSPNITDRNNKLNIKVFNNNYIIKTKENSLEIKRKFKKDFQFKKLLFIENNVAMLKKFILNNYDKMSVHCIAAFYNYLALKCSISELNEFLYKLAISSTQIKLNKKLGNMQTNIFLKKLNPLIWGLFGRKNIKNYTVADKMWEALFKKKCMPIKYFLFGSNQEKKLFSYLDNLKKNPAFVGCNIAMPWKKLFYEQCNRIENNSIAVKTINTIVKNKDGLYGYNTDGIGLINSIKSYTNLENKIVFLIGAGGAAQTVPYWLLKEKISKLYIFDIDEEKKNSLIHCYSHKYHKKEIIGLNKKDINKIMSNIDILINATPCGMRGENKQLPLNKLSLKLCKKSCLFVEMVYNPNITPMLKYAKKNGNYICPGVNMLVEQAAVSFFYAFGCDLTKEEKEVMKNVALKGVK
;
A
#
# COMPACT_ATOMS: atom_id res chain seq x y z
N MET A 1 3.52 -9.89 62.98
CA MET A 1 3.54 -8.80 61.98
C MET A 1 3.39 -9.43 60.60
N LYS A 2 2.23 -9.33 59.95
CA LYS A 2 2.03 -9.85 58.59
C LYS A 2 2.59 -8.82 57.61
N GLU A 3 3.66 -9.15 56.92
CA GLU A 3 4.27 -8.29 55.90
C GLU A 3 3.28 -8.02 54.77
N ASN A 4 2.96 -6.75 54.52
CA ASN A 4 2.15 -6.33 53.37
C ASN A 4 3.01 -6.41 52.10
N ILE A 5 2.87 -7.49 51.33
CA ILE A 5 3.59 -7.71 50.07
C ILE A 5 2.76 -7.15 48.91
N ILE A 6 3.36 -6.24 48.13
CA ILE A 6 2.77 -5.66 46.91
C ILE A 6 3.36 -6.33 45.67
N TYR A 7 2.50 -6.79 44.75
CA TYR A 7 2.87 -7.43 43.49
C TYR A 7 2.68 -6.45 42.30
N ILE A 8 3.72 -6.26 41.48
CA ILE A 8 3.72 -5.33 40.34
C ILE A 8 4.01 -6.12 39.04
N ILE A 9 3.21 -5.90 37.98
CA ILE A 9 3.21 -6.72 36.74
C ILE A 9 3.88 -6.02 35.54
N GLU A 10 4.30 -4.75 35.63
CA GLU A 10 5.02 -4.07 34.52
C GLU A 10 6.15 -3.14 34.98
N SER A 11 7.21 -3.05 34.16
CA SER A 11 8.48 -2.35 34.44
C SER A 11 8.38 -0.82 34.44
N ASN A 12 7.38 -0.23 33.81
CA ASN A 12 7.27 1.24 33.65
C ASN A 12 6.59 1.97 34.82
N ILE A 13 6.08 1.24 35.82
CA ILE A 13 5.46 1.82 37.02
C ILE A 13 6.50 2.03 38.15
N LYS A 14 7.74 1.53 37.95
CA LYS A 14 8.82 1.56 38.95
C LYS A 14 9.18 2.97 39.41
N GLN A 15 9.21 3.97 38.52
CA GLN A 15 9.57 5.35 38.85
C GLN A 15 8.48 6.12 39.62
N GLN A 16 7.20 5.88 39.32
CA GLN A 16 6.09 6.54 40.02
C GLN A 16 5.87 5.93 41.41
N ILE A 17 6.09 4.62 41.56
CA ILE A 17 6.00 3.93 42.85
C ILE A 17 7.24 4.21 43.73
N PHE A 18 8.45 4.34 43.18
CA PHE A 18 9.63 4.75 43.96
C PHE A 18 9.44 6.13 44.61
N LYS A 19 8.74 7.05 43.92
CA LYS A 19 8.40 8.39 44.44
C LYS A 19 7.36 8.37 45.56
N LEU A 20 6.50 7.35 45.59
CA LEU A 20 5.46 7.16 46.61
C LEU A 20 5.95 6.34 47.81
N LEU A 21 6.94 5.48 47.62
CA LEU A 21 7.45 4.55 48.64
C LEU A 21 8.67 5.04 49.42
N SER A 22 9.24 6.20 49.08
CA SER A 22 10.32 6.84 49.87
C SER A 22 9.90 7.22 51.29
N LYS A 23 8.61 7.07 51.65
CA LYS A 23 8.08 7.35 52.98
C LYS A 23 7.69 6.13 53.83
N ASN A 24 7.64 4.90 53.30
CA ASN A 24 7.23 3.73 54.10
C ASN A 24 7.96 2.44 53.70
N LYS A 25 8.56 1.76 54.68
CA LYS A 25 9.43 0.57 54.56
C LYS A 25 8.67 -0.67 54.01
N TYR A 26 8.61 -0.86 52.69
CA TYR A 26 8.07 -2.07 52.06
C TYR A 26 9.10 -2.75 51.13
N LYS A 27 9.14 -4.10 51.12
CA LYS A 27 9.93 -4.93 50.18
C LYS A 27 9.06 -5.40 49.01
N ILE A 28 9.54 -5.24 47.78
CA ILE A 28 8.83 -5.62 46.54
C ILE A 28 9.34 -6.99 46.05
N LYS A 29 8.41 -7.91 45.72
CA LYS A 29 8.71 -9.19 45.04
C LYS A 29 7.86 -9.30 43.76
N ILE A 30 8.52 -9.47 42.61
CA ILE A 30 7.86 -9.61 41.29
C ILE A 30 7.77 -11.11 40.96
N ASN A 31 6.54 -11.65 40.79
CA ASN A 31 6.34 -13.06 40.45
C ASN A 31 5.33 -13.25 39.31
N LYS A 32 5.72 -13.97 38.25
CA LYS A 32 4.91 -14.27 37.05
C LYS A 32 4.14 -15.60 37.21
N LYS A 33 2.98 -15.64 37.88
CA LYS A 33 2.10 -16.84 37.90
C LYS A 33 0.60 -16.53 37.67
N LYS A 34 -0.09 -17.47 37.01
CA LYS A 34 -1.51 -17.43 36.56
C LYS A 34 -2.49 -17.80 37.69
N ILE A 35 -3.69 -17.17 37.74
CA ILE A 35 -4.71 -17.38 38.79
C ILE A 35 -6.11 -17.74 38.21
N LYS A 36 -6.93 -18.53 38.94
CA LYS A 36 -8.32 -18.94 38.61
C LYS A 36 -9.34 -18.02 39.31
N ILE A 37 -10.45 -17.66 38.63
CA ILE A 37 -11.47 -16.75 39.18
C ILE A 37 -12.42 -17.52 40.13
N PRO A 38 -12.75 -16.97 41.32
CA PRO A 38 -13.71 -17.57 42.26
C PRO A 38 -15.14 -17.69 41.72
N ASP A 39 -15.84 -18.77 42.07
CA ASP A 39 -17.16 -19.14 41.52
C ASP A 39 -18.29 -18.18 41.92
N ASN A 40 -18.19 -17.54 43.09
CA ASN A 40 -19.14 -16.52 43.54
C ASN A 40 -19.12 -15.28 42.64
N ILE A 41 -17.94 -14.86 42.18
CA ILE A 41 -17.81 -13.77 41.21
C ILE A 41 -18.40 -14.20 39.87
N LEU A 42 -18.13 -15.43 39.40
CA LEU A 42 -18.67 -15.91 38.13
C LEU A 42 -20.20 -15.89 38.08
N LYS A 43 -20.88 -16.23 39.18
CA LYS A 43 -22.35 -16.19 39.30
C LYS A 43 -22.94 -14.79 39.14
N VAL A 44 -22.35 -13.78 39.78
CA VAL A 44 -22.82 -12.39 39.70
C VAL A 44 -22.75 -11.86 38.27
N VAL A 45 -21.72 -12.24 37.53
CA VAL A 45 -21.49 -11.74 36.17
C VAL A 45 -22.46 -12.35 35.18
N ASN A 46 -22.79 -13.62 35.36
CA ASN A 46 -23.80 -14.28 34.53
C ASN A 46 -25.19 -13.65 34.74
N LEU A 47 -25.54 -13.28 35.97
CA LEU A 47 -26.81 -12.59 36.27
C LEU A 47 -26.91 -11.20 35.62
N GLU A 48 -25.86 -10.39 35.72
CA GLU A 48 -25.84 -9.06 35.08
C GLU A 48 -25.82 -9.15 33.55
N TRP A 49 -25.22 -10.22 32.99
CA TRP A 49 -25.24 -10.50 31.56
C TRP A 49 -26.65 -10.83 31.03
N GLU A 50 -27.44 -11.60 31.77
CA GLU A 50 -28.84 -11.89 31.42
C GLU A 50 -29.71 -10.62 31.41
N LYS A 51 -29.58 -9.76 32.43
CA LYS A 51 -30.31 -8.47 32.48
C LYS A 51 -29.96 -7.58 31.28
N PHE A 52 -28.70 -7.52 30.89
CA PHE A 52 -28.24 -6.76 29.73
C PHE A 52 -28.81 -7.31 28.41
N ARG A 53 -28.91 -8.63 28.25
CA ARG A 53 -29.48 -9.31 27.07
C ARG A 53 -30.98 -9.04 26.92
N ILE A 54 -31.75 -9.06 28.00
CA ILE A 54 -33.18 -8.74 28.00
C ILE A 54 -33.43 -7.35 27.41
N LYS A 55 -32.57 -6.38 27.75
CA LYS A 55 -32.64 -5.01 27.21
C LYS A 55 -32.09 -4.86 25.79
N ASN A 56 -31.35 -5.84 25.26
CA ASN A 56 -30.64 -5.75 23.97
C ASN A 56 -30.90 -6.99 23.08
N LYS A 57 -32.12 -7.09 22.54
CA LYS A 57 -32.64 -8.25 21.76
C LYS A 57 -31.83 -8.65 20.51
N ASN A 58 -30.86 -7.84 20.08
CA ASN A 58 -30.03 -8.06 18.88
C ASN A 58 -28.63 -8.66 19.18
N ILE A 59 -28.34 -9.03 20.44
CA ILE A 59 -27.05 -9.62 20.85
C ILE A 59 -27.08 -11.15 20.68
N ALA A 60 -25.94 -11.75 20.33
CA ALA A 60 -25.78 -13.20 20.18
C ALA A 60 -26.07 -13.94 21.50
N LYS A 61 -26.72 -15.09 21.43
CA LYS A 61 -27.24 -15.85 22.60
C LYS A 61 -26.16 -16.62 23.40
N ASN A 62 -24.87 -16.47 23.11
CA ASN A 62 -23.83 -17.28 23.76
C ASN A 62 -23.34 -16.70 25.10
N ASN A 63 -22.99 -17.61 26.02
CA ASN A 63 -22.49 -17.35 27.38
C ASN A 63 -21.05 -16.83 27.41
N THR A 64 -20.73 -15.86 26.55
CA THR A 64 -19.48 -15.08 26.69
C THR A 64 -19.70 -14.00 27.73
N THR A 65 -19.17 -14.23 28.92
CA THR A 65 -19.10 -13.27 30.03
C THR A 65 -18.37 -11.99 29.57
N TYR A 66 -19.07 -10.85 29.48
CA TYR A 66 -18.45 -9.54 29.26
C TYR A 66 -18.55 -8.71 30.54
N PHE A 67 -17.41 -8.30 31.10
CA PHE A 67 -17.39 -7.23 32.09
C PHE A 67 -17.23 -5.88 31.40
N PHE A 68 -18.19 -4.98 31.64
CA PHE A 68 -17.94 -3.55 31.57
C PHE A 68 -18.02 -3.00 32.99
N SER A 69 -16.89 -2.60 33.57
CA SER A 69 -16.93 -1.55 34.58
C SER A 69 -16.65 -0.21 33.92
N LYS A 70 -17.58 0.72 34.07
CA LYS A 70 -17.41 2.13 33.74
C LYS A 70 -16.10 2.60 34.38
N PHE A 71 -15.16 3.10 33.56
CA PHE A 71 -13.91 3.68 34.03
C PHE A 71 -14.26 4.88 34.92
N ASN A 72 -14.31 4.67 36.24
CA ASN A 72 -14.52 5.73 37.21
C ASN A 72 -13.12 6.17 37.68
N LYS A 73 -12.70 7.36 37.25
CA LYS A 73 -11.35 7.92 37.48
C LYS A 73 -10.95 7.95 38.97
N ASN A 74 -11.92 7.89 39.88
CA ASN A 74 -11.70 8.03 41.31
C ASN A 74 -11.41 6.72 42.07
N LYS A 75 -11.47 5.53 41.43
CA LYS A 75 -11.32 4.25 42.15
C LYS A 75 -10.11 3.39 41.75
N GLY A 76 -9.29 3.80 40.78
CA GLY A 76 -7.98 3.17 40.52
C GLY A 76 -7.98 1.65 40.33
N ILE A 77 -8.95 1.08 39.59
CA ILE A 77 -8.97 -0.36 39.28
C ILE A 77 -8.62 -0.57 37.80
N ASP A 78 -7.59 -1.38 37.55
CA ASP A 78 -7.21 -1.86 36.22
C ASP A 78 -7.91 -3.17 35.84
N PHE A 79 -8.00 -3.40 34.53
CA PHE A 79 -8.70 -4.52 33.89
C PHE A 79 -8.23 -5.90 34.40
N VAL A 80 -9.16 -6.74 34.85
CA VAL A 80 -8.92 -8.18 35.08
C VAL A 80 -9.43 -8.96 33.88
N THR A 81 -8.54 -9.65 33.17
CA THR A 81 -8.89 -10.54 32.04
C THR A 81 -8.81 -12.01 32.49
N PRO A 82 -9.80 -12.87 32.16
CA PRO A 82 -9.71 -14.30 32.46
C PRO A 82 -8.66 -15.01 31.59
N ASN A 83 -8.04 -16.07 32.10
CA ASN A 83 -7.02 -16.87 31.38
C ASN A 83 -7.51 -17.51 30.05
N SER A 84 -8.83 -17.61 29.82
CA SER A 84 -9.44 -18.08 28.57
C SER A 84 -9.67 -16.98 27.53
N PHE A 85 -9.36 -15.72 27.86
CA PHE A 85 -9.57 -14.57 27.00
C PHE A 85 -8.39 -14.42 26.02
N LYS A 86 -8.41 -15.18 24.92
CA LYS A 86 -7.38 -15.12 23.86
C LYS A 86 -7.72 -14.17 22.71
N TYR A 87 -8.95 -13.68 22.65
CA TYR A 87 -9.44 -12.80 21.58
C TYR A 87 -10.12 -11.57 22.16
N ALA A 88 -9.48 -10.40 22.02
CA ALA A 88 -10.21 -9.15 22.03
C ALA A 88 -10.91 -9.02 20.67
N HIS A 89 -12.10 -9.60 20.53
CA HIS A 89 -13.08 -9.06 19.58
C HIS A 89 -13.43 -7.68 20.13
N THR A 90 -12.65 -6.65 19.76
CA THR A 90 -13.04 -5.27 20.04
C THR A 90 -14.28 -5.00 19.22
N PHE A 91 -15.44 -5.14 19.86
CA PHE A 91 -16.72 -4.79 19.30
C PHE A 91 -16.65 -3.34 18.81
N GLY A 92 -16.84 -3.16 17.50
CA GLY A 92 -17.06 -1.88 16.85
C GLY A 92 -18.41 -1.24 17.19
N ARG A 93 -18.79 -1.22 18.48
CA ARG A 93 -20.07 -0.67 18.96
C ARG A 93 -19.94 0.19 20.22
N CYS A 94 -18.75 0.68 20.54
CA CYS A 94 -18.51 1.55 21.69
C CYS A 94 -18.01 2.92 21.23
N GLU A 95 -18.60 4.01 21.74
CA GLU A 95 -18.16 5.40 21.50
C GLU A 95 -16.67 5.62 21.80
N LYS A 96 -16.08 4.87 22.73
CA LYS A 96 -14.63 4.96 23.01
C LYS A 96 -13.74 4.45 21.88
N PHE A 97 -14.23 3.64 20.95
CA PHE A 97 -13.46 3.19 19.78
C PHE A 97 -13.19 4.34 18.79
N GLN A 98 -14.10 5.31 18.70
CA GLN A 98 -13.89 6.55 17.93
C GLN A 98 -12.73 7.39 18.47
N LYS A 99 -12.36 7.21 19.75
CA LYS A 99 -11.28 7.96 20.39
C LYS A 99 -9.87 7.44 20.04
N TYR A 100 -9.75 6.32 19.33
CA TYR A 100 -8.45 5.76 18.93
C TYR A 100 -8.35 5.42 17.44
N SER A 101 -9.47 5.48 16.69
CA SER A 101 -9.47 5.34 15.23
C SER A 101 -8.76 6.49 14.51
N TRP A 102 -8.73 7.68 15.12
CA TRP A 102 -8.02 8.84 14.56
C TRP A 102 -6.50 8.67 14.52
N LEU A 103 -5.91 7.88 15.43
CA LEU A 103 -4.46 7.59 15.42
C LEU A 103 -4.09 6.67 14.25
N ALA A 104 -4.96 5.71 13.92
CA ALA A 104 -4.82 4.85 12.73
C ALA A 104 -5.04 5.64 11.42
N ASP A 105 -6.00 6.57 11.41
CA ASP A 105 -6.27 7.48 10.28
C ASP A 105 -5.13 8.53 10.10
N ALA A 106 -4.52 8.99 11.19
CA ALA A 106 -3.39 9.94 11.17
C ALA A 106 -2.06 9.31 10.74
N SER A 107 -1.87 8.00 10.99
CA SER A 107 -0.69 7.24 10.56
C SER A 107 -0.87 6.54 9.21
N GLY A 108 -1.99 6.73 8.50
CA GLY A 108 -2.24 6.12 7.19
C GLY A 108 -2.47 4.60 7.20
N LEU A 109 -2.68 3.98 8.36
CA LEU A 109 -2.82 2.54 8.54
C LEU A 109 -4.22 2.19 9.09
N CYS A 110 -5.14 1.75 8.23
CA CYS A 110 -6.51 1.39 8.62
C CYS A 110 -6.95 -0.02 8.22
N ALA A 111 -6.03 -0.99 8.17
CA ALA A 111 -6.39 -2.40 8.09
C ALA A 111 -6.80 -2.91 9.50
N LEU A 112 -8.10 -2.85 9.81
CA LEU A 112 -8.61 -3.27 11.12
C LEU A 112 -8.66 -4.79 11.27
N SER A 113 -8.78 -5.56 10.17
CA SER A 113 -8.63 -7.02 10.19
C SER A 113 -8.19 -7.52 8.82
N SER A 114 -7.44 -8.61 8.78
CA SER A 114 -7.03 -9.26 7.54
C SER A 114 -7.67 -10.63 7.43
N LEU A 115 -8.49 -10.87 6.42
CA LEU A 115 -9.04 -12.21 6.16
C LEU A 115 -8.13 -12.97 5.19
N CYS A 116 -7.87 -14.23 5.49
CA CYS A 116 -6.93 -15.07 4.78
C CYS A 116 -7.63 -16.35 4.32
N LEU A 117 -7.48 -16.66 3.03
CA LEU A 117 -7.77 -17.98 2.48
C LEU A 117 -6.48 -18.79 2.47
N VAL A 118 -6.51 -20.00 3.02
CA VAL A 118 -5.33 -20.87 3.09
C VAL A 118 -5.45 -21.93 2.01
N ILE A 119 -4.42 -22.05 1.16
CA ILE A 119 -4.30 -23.04 0.09
C ILE A 119 -3.22 -24.05 0.49
N THR A 120 -3.63 -25.32 0.51
CA THR A 120 -2.78 -26.49 0.80
C THR A 120 -1.91 -26.89 -0.39
N SER A 121 -0.90 -27.73 -0.15
CA SER A 121 -0.03 -28.24 -1.23
C SER A 121 -0.76 -29.15 -2.21
N ASP A 122 -1.83 -29.84 -1.79
CA ASP A 122 -2.76 -30.59 -2.65
C ASP A 122 -3.87 -29.70 -3.24
N ASN A 123 -3.64 -28.38 -3.30
CA ASN A 123 -4.49 -27.40 -3.98
C ASN A 123 -5.95 -27.34 -3.47
N LYS A 124 -6.17 -27.51 -2.16
CA LYS A 124 -7.47 -27.23 -1.51
C LYS A 124 -7.45 -25.92 -0.72
N ILE A 125 -8.55 -25.17 -0.76
CA ILE A 125 -8.82 -24.04 0.13
C ILE A 125 -9.42 -24.55 1.43
N ILE A 126 -8.83 -24.10 2.54
CA ILE A 126 -9.32 -24.38 3.89
C ILE A 126 -10.21 -23.23 4.34
N LEU A 127 -11.37 -23.56 4.90
CA LEU A 127 -12.24 -22.66 5.64
C LEU A 127 -12.51 -23.25 7.02
N GLY A 128 -12.84 -22.41 7.99
CA GLY A 128 -13.27 -22.84 9.30
C GLY A 128 -14.75 -22.54 9.52
N MET A 129 -15.46 -23.48 10.16
CA MET A 129 -16.80 -23.27 10.65
C MET A 129 -16.73 -22.69 12.07
N LYS A 130 -17.20 -21.45 12.25
CA LYS A 130 -16.98 -20.68 13.46
C LYS A 130 -17.96 -21.03 14.59
N SER A 131 -17.45 -21.54 15.70
CA SER A 131 -18.24 -21.87 16.90
C SER A 131 -18.85 -20.63 17.56
N ASN A 132 -18.18 -19.49 17.47
CA ASN A 132 -18.57 -18.24 18.11
C ASN A 132 -19.49 -17.33 17.27
N MET A 133 -19.87 -17.76 16.06
CA MET A 133 -20.73 -17.00 15.14
C MET A 133 -21.76 -17.90 14.47
N ASP A 134 -22.59 -18.60 15.26
CA ASP A 134 -23.70 -19.43 14.78
C ASP A 134 -23.30 -20.43 13.67
N ASN A 135 -22.12 -21.05 13.79
CA ASN A 135 -21.56 -21.98 12.81
C ASN A 135 -21.32 -21.36 11.41
N LYS A 136 -21.11 -20.04 11.32
CA LYS A 136 -20.76 -19.40 10.04
C LYS A 136 -19.45 -19.91 9.47
N ILE A 137 -19.40 -20.07 8.15
CA ILE A 137 -18.21 -20.43 7.38
C ILE A 137 -17.36 -19.17 7.16
N SER A 138 -16.07 -19.24 7.47
CA SER A 138 -15.16 -18.10 7.36
C SER A 138 -13.73 -18.54 7.04
N GLY A 139 -12.95 -17.64 6.46
CA GLY A 139 -11.49 -17.77 6.43
C GLY A 139 -10.86 -17.47 7.78
N PHE A 140 -9.54 -17.43 7.79
CA PHE A 140 -8.72 -17.18 8.98
C PHE A 140 -8.45 -15.69 9.07
N SER A 141 -8.53 -15.09 10.26
CA SER A 141 -8.49 -13.63 10.37
C SER A 141 -7.53 -13.13 11.42
N GLY A 142 -6.73 -12.12 11.06
CA GLY A 142 -5.77 -11.54 11.99
C GLY A 142 -5.88 -10.04 12.26
N TYR A 143 -5.59 -9.65 13.51
CA TYR A 143 -5.60 -8.30 14.05
C TYR A 143 -4.24 -7.89 14.63
N PRO A 144 -3.47 -6.95 14.05
CA PRO A 144 -2.22 -6.50 14.67
C PRO A 144 -2.48 -6.04 16.12
N LEU A 145 -1.90 -6.78 17.08
CA LEU A 145 -1.97 -6.40 18.49
C LEU A 145 -1.16 -5.13 18.70
N LYS A 146 -1.78 -4.17 19.39
CA LYS A 146 -1.32 -2.79 19.54
C LYS A 146 -0.03 -2.69 20.35
N ASN A 147 1.07 -2.34 19.69
CA ASN A 147 2.09 -1.49 20.29
C ASN A 147 2.04 -0.13 19.59
N LYS A 148 1.76 0.92 20.36
CA LYS A 148 1.61 2.30 19.88
C LYS A 148 2.85 2.78 19.09
N GLY A 149 4.04 2.37 19.53
CA GLY A 149 5.31 2.69 18.87
C GLY A 149 5.50 2.06 17.49
N ASP A 150 4.90 0.89 17.21
CA ASP A 150 5.03 0.23 15.89
C ASP A 150 4.15 0.91 14.84
N ILE A 151 3.00 1.45 15.28
CA ILE A 151 2.05 2.23 14.46
C ILE A 151 2.65 3.60 14.13
N GLU A 152 3.20 4.30 15.12
CA GLU A 152 3.83 5.63 14.94
C GLU A 152 5.07 5.57 14.03
N LYS A 153 5.77 4.43 13.99
CA LYS A 153 6.93 4.18 13.11
C LYS A 153 6.58 3.53 11.77
N ASN A 154 5.29 3.32 11.46
CA ASN A 154 4.82 2.64 10.25
C ASN A 154 5.47 1.26 10.00
N SER A 155 5.70 0.50 11.06
CA SER A 155 6.54 -0.72 11.06
C SER A 155 5.75 -2.04 11.24
N ILE A 156 4.42 -1.99 11.08
CA ILE A 156 3.55 -3.15 11.30
C ILE A 156 3.75 -4.20 10.21
N ASN A 157 4.34 -5.34 10.58
CA ASN A 157 4.47 -6.48 9.68
C ASN A 157 3.19 -7.35 9.71
N ILE A 158 2.24 -7.02 8.82
CA ILE A 158 0.97 -7.74 8.70
C ILE A 158 1.14 -9.22 8.31
N HIS A 159 2.18 -9.54 7.54
CA HIS A 159 2.50 -10.93 7.17
C HIS A 159 2.89 -11.75 8.40
N LYS A 160 3.72 -11.21 9.30
CA LYS A 160 4.09 -11.87 10.56
C LYS A 160 2.85 -12.20 11.40
N TYR A 161 1.89 -11.28 11.46
CA TYR A 161 0.67 -11.49 12.23
C TYR A 161 -0.20 -12.58 11.61
N ILE A 162 -0.52 -12.46 10.32
CA ILE A 162 -1.34 -13.43 9.59
C ILE A 162 -0.72 -14.82 9.65
N THR A 163 0.61 -14.91 9.47
CA THR A 163 1.38 -16.14 9.60
C THR A 163 1.13 -16.78 10.96
N ARG A 164 1.29 -16.00 12.04
CA ARG A 164 1.10 -16.48 13.40
C ARG A 164 -0.31 -17.02 13.60
N THR A 165 -1.33 -16.25 13.23
CA THR A 165 -2.73 -16.67 13.39
C THR A 165 -3.02 -17.96 12.65
N VAL A 166 -2.61 -18.08 11.39
CA VAL A 166 -2.85 -19.29 10.62
C VAL A 166 -2.06 -20.48 11.16
N CYS A 167 -0.82 -20.27 11.61
CA CYS A 167 -0.04 -21.31 12.27
C CYS A 167 -0.71 -21.80 13.56
N GLU A 168 -1.25 -20.89 14.38
CA GLU A 168 -1.94 -21.21 15.64
C GLU A 168 -3.30 -21.90 15.37
N GLU A 169 -4.14 -21.34 14.50
CA GLU A 169 -5.50 -21.84 14.21
C GLU A 169 -5.48 -23.16 13.43
N LEU A 170 -4.45 -23.42 12.61
CA LEU A 170 -4.32 -24.67 11.84
C LEU A 170 -3.29 -25.64 12.42
N ASN A 171 -2.58 -25.26 13.49
CA ASN A 171 -1.48 -26.03 14.06
C ASN A 171 -0.39 -26.39 13.02
N ILE A 172 -0.04 -25.41 12.18
CA ILE A 172 0.97 -25.50 11.11
C ILE A 172 2.27 -24.85 11.58
N ARG A 173 3.43 -25.42 11.21
CA ARG A 173 4.73 -24.78 11.50
C ARG A 173 4.96 -23.60 10.58
N ARG A 174 5.59 -22.54 11.11
CA ARG A 174 5.87 -21.32 10.34
C ARG A 174 6.64 -21.57 9.04
N ASP A 175 7.61 -22.49 9.05
CA ASP A 175 8.45 -22.83 7.89
C ASP A 175 7.69 -23.57 6.78
N ASN A 176 6.48 -24.05 7.10
CA ASN A 176 5.56 -24.64 6.15
C ASN A 176 4.67 -23.60 5.47
N ILE A 177 4.73 -22.32 5.86
CA ILE A 177 4.10 -21.25 5.11
C ILE A 177 5.03 -20.87 3.95
N SER A 178 4.63 -21.19 2.72
CA SER A 178 5.47 -21.00 1.53
C SER A 178 5.31 -19.61 0.92
N LYS A 179 4.09 -19.07 0.89
CA LYS A 179 3.80 -17.74 0.33
C LYS A 179 2.63 -17.07 1.05
N ILE A 180 2.69 -15.75 1.16
CA ILE A 180 1.58 -14.89 1.60
C ILE A 180 1.47 -13.76 0.59
N PHE A 181 0.27 -13.53 0.05
CA PHE A 181 0.04 -12.43 -0.87
C PHE A 181 -1.33 -11.81 -0.64
N ARG A 182 -1.41 -10.49 -0.79
CA ARG A 182 -2.65 -9.73 -0.68
C ARG A 182 -3.40 -9.84 -2.00
N ILE A 183 -4.66 -10.25 -1.94
CA ILE A 183 -5.53 -10.46 -3.12
C ILE A 183 -6.60 -9.38 -3.27
N GLY A 184 -6.73 -8.49 -2.28
CA GLY A 184 -7.67 -7.40 -2.38
C GLY A 184 -7.91 -6.71 -1.05
N GLN A 185 -8.92 -5.85 -1.08
CA GLN A 185 -9.36 -5.04 0.04
C GLN A 185 -10.87 -4.92 -0.03
N THR A 186 -11.53 -5.08 1.11
CA THR A 186 -12.98 -4.99 1.21
C THR A 186 -13.35 -4.04 2.33
N TYR A 187 -14.26 -3.11 2.07
CA TYR A 187 -14.81 -2.25 3.11
C TYR A 187 -15.50 -3.08 4.20
N SER A 188 -15.33 -2.69 5.45
CA SER A 188 -16.00 -3.37 6.57
C SER A 188 -17.41 -2.78 6.74
N PRO A 189 -18.49 -3.52 6.41
CA PRO A 189 -19.86 -2.98 6.50
C PRO A 189 -20.31 -2.75 7.94
N ASN A 190 -19.57 -3.25 8.92
CA ASN A 190 -19.93 -3.24 10.33
C ASN A 190 -19.50 -1.98 11.08
N ILE A 191 -18.90 -1.00 10.40
CA ILE A 191 -18.43 0.22 11.03
C ILE A 191 -19.13 1.38 10.35
N THR A 192 -19.96 2.07 11.13
CA THR A 192 -20.56 3.33 10.75
C THR A 192 -19.74 4.49 11.31
N ASP A 193 -19.76 5.64 10.64
CA ASP A 193 -19.21 6.88 11.16
C ASP A 193 -20.10 7.44 12.28
N ARG A 194 -19.73 8.61 12.82
CA ARG A 194 -20.48 9.29 13.89
C ARG A 194 -21.94 9.61 13.53
N ASN A 195 -22.29 9.55 12.24
CA ASN A 195 -23.59 9.87 11.71
C ASN A 195 -24.36 8.61 11.26
N ASN A 196 -23.96 7.41 11.72
CA ASN A 196 -24.55 6.13 11.32
C ASN A 196 -24.45 5.81 9.81
N LYS A 197 -23.60 6.50 9.04
CA LYS A 197 -23.32 6.15 7.63
C LYS A 197 -22.18 5.15 7.56
N LEU A 198 -22.20 4.25 6.57
CA LEU A 198 -21.12 3.28 6.35
C LEU A 198 -19.75 3.98 6.28
N ASN A 199 -18.84 3.60 7.18
CA ASN A 199 -17.51 4.18 7.24
C ASN A 199 -16.63 3.59 6.14
N ILE A 200 -16.65 4.24 4.99
CA ILE A 200 -15.81 3.93 3.83
C ILE A 200 -14.31 4.10 4.08
N LYS A 201 -13.89 4.60 5.25
CA LYS A 201 -12.46 4.73 5.59
C LYS A 201 -11.88 3.46 6.21
N VAL A 202 -12.72 2.49 6.60
CA VAL A 202 -12.26 1.24 7.20
C VAL A 202 -12.34 0.09 6.22
N PHE A 203 -11.22 -0.62 6.11
CA PHE A 203 -11.09 -1.73 5.19
C PHE A 203 -10.43 -2.94 5.83
N ASN A 204 -10.77 -4.10 5.27
CA ASN A 204 -10.15 -5.37 5.55
C ASN A 204 -9.31 -5.79 4.36
N ASN A 205 -8.05 -6.11 4.61
CA ASN A 205 -7.21 -6.69 3.58
C ASN A 205 -7.57 -8.18 3.42
N ASN A 206 -7.55 -8.66 2.19
CA ASN A 206 -7.71 -10.08 1.91
C ASN A 206 -6.38 -10.66 1.46
N TYR A 207 -6.04 -11.82 1.99
CA TYR A 207 -4.80 -12.51 1.71
C TYR A 207 -5.06 -13.95 1.28
N ILE A 208 -4.08 -14.48 0.57
CA ILE A 208 -3.91 -15.91 0.40
C ILE A 208 -2.62 -16.32 1.05
N ILE A 209 -2.70 -17.44 1.74
CA ILE A 209 -1.56 -18.12 2.31
C ILE A 209 -1.43 -19.46 1.63
N LYS A 210 -0.26 -19.74 1.06
CA LYS A 210 0.08 -21.08 0.59
C LYS A 210 0.89 -21.78 1.66
N THR A 211 0.54 -23.04 1.92
CA THR A 211 1.32 -23.91 2.81
C THR A 211 1.90 -25.09 2.03
N LYS A 212 3.01 -25.65 2.54
CA LYS A 212 3.63 -26.89 2.08
C LYS A 212 2.88 -28.13 2.57
N GLU A 213 2.04 -27.99 3.60
CA GLU A 213 1.24 -29.10 4.15
C GLU A 213 0.00 -29.38 3.29
N ASN A 214 -0.35 -30.66 3.17
CA ASN A 214 -1.56 -31.08 2.47
C ASN A 214 -2.79 -31.03 3.41
N SER A 215 -3.97 -31.11 2.81
CA SER A 215 -5.25 -31.02 3.53
C SER A 215 -5.46 -32.12 4.58
N LEU A 216 -4.95 -33.34 4.33
CA LEU A 216 -5.10 -34.48 5.23
C LEU A 216 -4.27 -34.29 6.52
N GLU A 217 -3.03 -33.84 6.38
CA GLU A 217 -2.13 -33.54 7.50
C GLU A 217 -2.70 -32.44 8.39
N ILE A 218 -3.19 -31.35 7.79
CA ILE A 218 -3.78 -30.24 8.54
C ILE A 218 -5.05 -30.70 9.25
N LYS A 219 -5.89 -31.52 8.60
CA LYS A 219 -7.09 -32.09 9.23
C LYS A 219 -6.75 -32.95 10.45
N ARG A 220 -5.65 -33.72 10.41
CA ARG A 220 -5.17 -34.52 11.56
C ARG A 220 -4.62 -33.65 12.70
N LYS A 221 -3.92 -32.56 12.38
CA LYS A 221 -3.31 -31.67 13.37
C LYS A 221 -4.29 -30.67 14.00
N PHE A 222 -5.38 -30.37 13.30
CA PHE A 222 -6.37 -29.38 13.73
C PHE A 222 -7.02 -29.80 15.06
N LYS A 223 -6.95 -28.91 16.05
CA LYS A 223 -7.65 -29.05 17.32
C LYS A 223 -8.75 -28.00 17.36
N LYS A 224 -9.96 -28.45 17.70
CA LYS A 224 -11.08 -27.54 17.93
C LYS A 224 -10.69 -26.51 18.98
N ASP A 225 -11.04 -25.26 18.74
CA ASP A 225 -10.80 -24.18 19.68
C ASP A 225 -12.05 -23.32 19.86
N PHE A 226 -11.92 -22.19 20.56
CA PHE A 226 -13.01 -21.26 20.78
C PHE A 226 -13.56 -20.66 19.47
N GLN A 227 -12.72 -20.53 18.44
CA GLN A 227 -13.08 -19.88 17.19
C GLN A 227 -13.65 -20.86 16.17
N PHE A 228 -13.06 -22.04 15.99
CA PHE A 228 -13.43 -22.99 14.94
C PHE A 228 -13.79 -24.38 15.50
N LYS A 229 -14.99 -24.83 15.12
CA LYS A 229 -15.53 -26.16 15.48
C LYS A 229 -15.07 -27.27 14.53
N LYS A 230 -14.88 -26.95 13.25
CA LYS A 230 -14.37 -27.87 12.22
C LYS A 230 -13.78 -27.10 11.05
N LEU A 231 -12.91 -27.76 10.29
CA LEU A 231 -12.43 -27.28 9.02
C LEU A 231 -13.25 -27.86 7.86
N LEU A 232 -13.38 -27.05 6.81
CA LEU A 232 -13.92 -27.42 5.51
C LEU A 232 -12.79 -27.29 4.49
N PHE A 233 -12.73 -28.23 3.55
CA PHE A 233 -11.73 -28.25 2.49
C PHE A 233 -12.47 -28.24 1.16
N ILE A 234 -12.09 -27.33 0.29
CA ILE A 234 -12.74 -27.12 -1.01
C ILE A 234 -11.68 -27.17 -2.08
N GLU A 235 -11.92 -27.93 -3.14
CA GLU A 235 -11.04 -27.93 -4.31
C GLU A 235 -10.86 -26.51 -4.85
N ASN A 236 -9.61 -26.12 -5.11
CA ASN A 236 -9.28 -24.80 -5.61
C ASN A 236 -9.50 -24.68 -7.14
N ASN A 237 -10.66 -25.14 -7.57
CA ASN A 237 -11.14 -25.07 -8.94
C ASN A 237 -12.23 -24.00 -9.03
N VAL A 238 -12.19 -23.13 -10.05
CA VAL A 238 -13.12 -22.00 -10.20
C VAL A 238 -14.58 -22.45 -10.16
N ALA A 239 -14.94 -23.51 -10.89
CA ALA A 239 -16.31 -24.02 -10.94
C ALA A 239 -16.76 -24.56 -9.58
N MET A 240 -15.89 -25.34 -8.91
CA MET A 240 -16.18 -25.89 -7.58
C MET A 240 -16.30 -24.79 -6.52
N LEU A 241 -15.46 -23.76 -6.58
CA LEU A 241 -15.53 -22.61 -5.67
C LEU A 241 -16.82 -21.82 -5.89
N LYS A 242 -17.16 -21.48 -7.14
CA LYS A 242 -18.42 -20.78 -7.47
C LYS A 242 -19.62 -21.58 -6.96
N LYS A 243 -19.67 -22.89 -7.23
CA LYS A 243 -20.73 -23.80 -6.76
C LYS A 243 -20.79 -23.87 -5.24
N PHE A 244 -19.66 -24.02 -4.57
CA PHE A 244 -19.59 -24.05 -3.11
C PHE A 244 -20.14 -22.75 -2.51
N ILE A 245 -19.73 -21.59 -3.02
CA ILE A 245 -20.17 -20.30 -2.51
C ILE A 245 -21.68 -20.12 -2.75
N LEU A 246 -22.18 -20.40 -3.95
CA LEU A 246 -23.61 -20.30 -4.26
C LEU A 246 -24.48 -21.22 -3.37
N ASN A 247 -23.96 -22.38 -2.96
CA ASN A 247 -24.69 -23.32 -2.10
C ASN A 247 -24.61 -22.98 -0.60
N ASN A 248 -23.71 -22.07 -0.19
CA ASN A 248 -23.40 -21.83 1.22
C ASN A 248 -23.35 -20.33 1.62
N TYR A 249 -23.65 -19.40 0.71
CA TYR A 249 -23.46 -17.96 0.93
C TYR A 249 -24.23 -17.43 2.15
N ASP A 250 -25.42 -17.98 2.43
CA ASP A 250 -26.26 -17.69 3.60
C ASP A 250 -25.56 -18.03 4.93
N LYS A 251 -24.73 -19.08 4.92
CA LYS A 251 -23.96 -19.57 6.06
C LYS A 251 -22.54 -19.00 6.08
N MET A 252 -22.12 -18.24 5.07
CA MET A 252 -20.79 -17.65 5.01
C MET A 252 -20.75 -16.27 5.68
N SER A 253 -19.62 -15.95 6.30
CA SER A 253 -19.35 -14.57 6.73
C SER A 253 -19.17 -13.66 5.51
N VAL A 254 -19.70 -12.44 5.58
CA VAL A 254 -19.62 -11.45 4.49
C VAL A 254 -18.18 -11.20 4.05
N HIS A 255 -17.24 -11.14 5.00
CA HIS A 255 -15.81 -10.99 4.70
C HIS A 255 -15.24 -12.18 3.92
N CYS A 256 -15.74 -13.40 4.16
CA CYS A 256 -15.31 -14.60 3.44
C CYS A 256 -15.82 -14.60 2.00
N ILE A 257 -17.06 -14.20 1.77
CA ILE A 257 -17.61 -14.00 0.42
C ILE A 257 -16.78 -12.96 -0.32
N ALA A 258 -16.45 -11.86 0.36
CA ALA A 258 -15.60 -10.79 -0.16
C ALA A 258 -14.18 -11.27 -0.56
N ALA A 259 -13.53 -12.07 0.29
CA ALA A 259 -12.23 -12.65 -0.04
C ALA A 259 -12.30 -13.65 -1.20
N PHE A 260 -13.38 -14.44 -1.29
CA PHE A 260 -13.58 -15.33 -2.44
C PHE A 260 -13.86 -14.56 -3.73
N TYR A 261 -14.62 -13.46 -3.67
CA TYR A 261 -14.80 -12.59 -4.83
C TYR A 261 -13.46 -12.06 -5.32
N ASN A 262 -12.66 -11.47 -4.41
CA ASN A 262 -11.33 -10.96 -4.74
C ASN A 262 -10.42 -12.06 -5.27
N TYR A 263 -10.56 -13.28 -4.77
CA TYR A 263 -9.81 -14.42 -5.27
C TYR A 263 -10.26 -14.86 -6.68
N LEU A 264 -11.57 -14.94 -6.91
CA LEU A 264 -12.13 -15.28 -8.22
C LEU A 264 -11.81 -14.21 -9.26
N ALA A 265 -11.67 -12.95 -8.86
CA ALA A 265 -11.24 -11.85 -9.73
C ALA A 265 -9.82 -12.04 -10.29
N LEU A 266 -8.99 -12.87 -9.65
CA LEU A 266 -7.68 -13.26 -10.17
C LEU A 266 -7.77 -14.35 -11.25
N LYS A 267 -8.90 -15.08 -11.31
CA LYS A 267 -9.05 -16.32 -12.09
C LYS A 267 -10.13 -16.23 -13.17
N CYS A 268 -11.04 -15.27 -13.09
CA CYS A 268 -12.20 -15.14 -13.97
C CYS A 268 -12.17 -13.79 -14.70
N SER A 269 -12.82 -13.75 -15.86
CA SER A 269 -13.15 -12.50 -16.54
C SER A 269 -14.17 -11.68 -15.76
N ILE A 270 -14.28 -10.39 -16.09
CA ILE A 270 -15.26 -9.49 -15.47
C ILE A 270 -16.70 -9.94 -15.77
N SER A 271 -16.95 -10.48 -16.97
CA SER A 271 -18.27 -11.00 -17.35
C SER A 271 -18.67 -12.16 -16.43
N GLU A 272 -17.77 -13.13 -16.25
CA GLU A 272 -18.00 -14.29 -15.38
C GLU A 272 -18.14 -13.92 -13.89
N LEU A 273 -17.46 -12.85 -13.45
CA LEU A 273 -17.62 -12.31 -12.10
C LEU A 273 -18.98 -11.63 -11.93
N ASN A 274 -19.41 -10.84 -12.91
CA ASN A 274 -20.70 -10.16 -12.88
C ASN A 274 -21.86 -11.17 -12.88
N GLU A 275 -21.77 -12.22 -13.69
CA GLU A 275 -22.72 -13.32 -13.70
C GLU A 275 -22.77 -14.04 -12.33
N PHE A 276 -21.60 -14.29 -11.73
CA PHE A 276 -21.50 -14.87 -10.39
C PHE A 276 -22.13 -13.96 -9.31
N LEU A 277 -21.87 -12.65 -9.36
CA LEU A 277 -22.49 -11.67 -8.48
C LEU A 277 -24.01 -11.59 -8.67
N TYR A 278 -24.46 -11.65 -9.92
CA TYR A 278 -25.88 -11.67 -10.25
C TYR A 278 -26.53 -12.91 -9.63
N LYS A 279 -25.96 -14.12 -9.80
CA LYS A 279 -26.46 -15.35 -9.16
C LYS A 279 -26.49 -15.28 -7.62
N LEU A 280 -25.52 -14.62 -6.99
CA LEU A 280 -25.56 -14.35 -5.54
C LEU A 280 -26.66 -13.34 -5.13
N ALA A 281 -27.11 -12.48 -6.04
CA ALA A 281 -28.14 -11.46 -5.81
C ALA A 281 -29.57 -11.90 -6.22
N ILE A 282 -29.74 -12.89 -7.10
CA ILE A 282 -31.04 -13.31 -7.71
C ILE A 282 -31.95 -14.16 -6.80
N SER A 283 -31.56 -14.58 -5.60
CA SER A 283 -32.47 -15.37 -4.75
C SER A 283 -33.60 -14.56 -4.07
N SER A 284 -34.01 -13.41 -4.62
CA SER A 284 -34.97 -12.49 -4.02
C SER A 284 -36.43 -12.90 -4.15
N THR A 285 -36.77 -13.94 -4.92
CA THR A 285 -38.16 -14.35 -5.17
C THR A 285 -38.67 -15.51 -4.31
N GLN A 286 -37.84 -16.18 -3.51
CA GLN A 286 -38.29 -17.36 -2.74
C GLN A 286 -37.96 -17.38 -1.24
N ILE A 287 -37.48 -16.28 -0.67
CA ILE A 287 -37.24 -16.22 0.77
C ILE A 287 -37.99 -15.03 1.32
N LYS A 288 -39.05 -15.29 2.10
CA LYS A 288 -39.56 -14.36 3.11
C LYS A 288 -38.36 -13.90 3.95
N LEU A 289 -37.80 -12.76 3.56
CA LEU A 289 -36.60 -12.15 4.11
C LEU A 289 -36.88 -11.76 5.55
N ASN A 290 -36.51 -12.65 6.48
CA ASN A 290 -36.54 -12.33 7.88
C ASN A 290 -35.52 -11.20 8.13
N LYS A 291 -36.02 -10.04 8.57
CA LYS A 291 -35.28 -8.81 8.89
C LYS A 291 -34.18 -9.08 9.94
N LYS A 292 -33.00 -9.50 9.52
CA LYS A 292 -31.76 -9.36 10.30
C LYS A 292 -30.64 -8.84 9.39
N LEU A 293 -30.24 -7.60 9.68
CA LEU A 293 -29.06 -6.86 9.19
C LEU A 293 -28.06 -7.69 8.36
N GLY A 294 -27.95 -7.41 7.05
CA GLY A 294 -26.85 -7.89 6.22
C GLY A 294 -27.08 -7.89 4.71
N ASN A 295 -28.30 -8.18 4.24
CA ASN A 295 -28.52 -8.46 2.80
C ASN A 295 -28.54 -7.20 1.92
N MET A 296 -29.12 -6.10 2.37
CA MET A 296 -29.15 -4.84 1.60
C MET A 296 -27.75 -4.23 1.45
N GLN A 297 -26.96 -4.26 2.52
CA GLN A 297 -25.57 -3.75 2.52
C GLN A 297 -24.64 -4.62 1.67
N THR A 298 -24.84 -5.94 1.67
CA THR A 298 -24.06 -6.88 0.84
C THR A 298 -24.34 -6.67 -0.65
N ASN A 299 -25.59 -6.49 -1.06
CA ASN A 299 -25.92 -6.23 -2.47
C ASN A 299 -25.42 -4.86 -2.96
N ILE A 300 -25.47 -3.82 -2.11
CA ILE A 300 -24.86 -2.51 -2.40
C ILE A 300 -23.33 -2.61 -2.49
N PHE A 301 -22.71 -3.46 -1.66
CA PHE A 301 -21.28 -3.72 -1.64
C PHE A 301 -20.79 -4.45 -2.89
N LEU A 302 -21.49 -5.52 -3.30
CA LEU A 302 -21.13 -6.32 -4.48
C LEU A 302 -21.29 -5.51 -5.78
N LYS A 303 -22.32 -4.65 -5.90
CA LYS A 303 -22.50 -3.72 -7.05
C LYS A 303 -21.39 -2.67 -7.19
N LYS A 304 -20.52 -2.49 -6.20
CA LYS A 304 -19.42 -1.51 -6.19
C LYS A 304 -18.04 -2.12 -6.45
N LEU A 305 -17.95 -3.43 -6.65
CA LEU A 305 -16.70 -4.12 -6.93
C LEU A 305 -16.35 -3.99 -8.42
N ASN A 306 -15.50 -3.02 -8.74
CA ASN A 306 -14.87 -2.87 -10.06
C ASN A 306 -13.35 -2.95 -9.89
N PRO A 307 -12.61 -3.52 -10.86
CA PRO A 307 -11.15 -3.43 -10.85
C PRO A 307 -10.73 -1.96 -10.79
N LEU A 308 -9.69 -1.66 -9.98
CA LEU A 308 -9.20 -0.29 -9.86
C LEU A 308 -8.75 0.21 -11.23
N ILE A 309 -8.80 1.52 -11.44
CA ILE A 309 -8.42 2.13 -12.72
C ILE A 309 -7.18 2.98 -12.47
N TRP A 310 -6.09 2.62 -13.15
CA TRP A 310 -4.86 3.38 -13.27
C TRP A 310 -4.57 3.62 -14.75
N GLY A 311 -3.69 4.55 -15.10
CA GLY A 311 -3.36 4.73 -16.51
C GLY A 311 -2.39 5.86 -16.77
N LEU A 312 -2.27 6.23 -18.03
CA LEU A 312 -1.35 7.25 -18.51
C LEU A 312 -2.04 8.22 -19.46
N PHE A 313 -1.84 9.51 -19.19
CA PHE A 313 -2.15 10.61 -20.10
C PHE A 313 -0.91 11.02 -20.89
N GLY A 314 -1.07 11.40 -22.15
CA GLY A 314 -0.02 12.03 -22.96
C GLY A 314 -0.56 12.63 -24.25
N ARG A 315 0.32 12.94 -25.20
CA ARG A 315 -0.07 13.44 -26.53
C ARG A 315 -0.78 12.38 -27.37
N LYS A 316 -1.44 12.78 -28.48
CA LYS A 316 -2.24 11.90 -29.35
C LYS A 316 -1.55 10.58 -29.73
N ASN A 317 -0.24 10.63 -30.02
CA ASN A 317 0.53 9.47 -30.49
C ASN A 317 1.26 8.72 -29.37
N ILE A 318 0.80 8.81 -28.11
CA ILE A 318 1.47 8.20 -26.95
C ILE A 318 1.76 6.70 -27.13
N LYS A 319 0.85 5.97 -27.79
CA LYS A 319 0.96 4.53 -28.08
C LYS A 319 2.19 4.16 -28.90
N ASN A 320 2.77 5.10 -29.65
CA ASN A 320 3.85 4.81 -30.59
C ASN A 320 5.23 4.75 -29.92
N TYR A 321 5.38 5.36 -28.73
CA TYR A 321 6.69 5.48 -28.08
C TYR A 321 6.71 5.05 -26.62
N THR A 322 5.56 5.01 -25.93
CA THR A 322 5.51 4.55 -24.55
C THR A 322 5.59 3.03 -24.45
N VAL A 323 6.19 2.56 -23.37
CA VAL A 323 6.15 1.15 -22.93
C VAL A 323 5.48 1.01 -21.56
N ALA A 324 4.92 2.11 -21.04
CA ALA A 324 4.41 2.19 -19.68
C ALA A 324 3.19 1.29 -19.48
N ASP A 325 2.28 1.23 -20.45
CA ASP A 325 1.10 0.34 -20.42
C ASP A 325 1.49 -1.11 -20.15
N LYS A 326 2.37 -1.68 -20.98
CA LYS A 326 2.85 -3.06 -20.84
C LYS A 326 3.61 -3.28 -19.53
N MET A 327 4.45 -2.30 -19.16
CA MET A 327 5.24 -2.33 -17.94
C MET A 327 4.36 -2.39 -16.68
N TRP A 328 3.35 -1.53 -16.60
CA TRP A 328 2.41 -1.46 -15.48
C TRP A 328 1.46 -2.67 -15.46
N GLU A 329 0.95 -3.12 -16.60
CA GLU A 329 0.14 -4.34 -16.67
C GLU A 329 0.92 -5.57 -16.18
N ALA A 330 2.19 -5.70 -16.56
CA ALA A 330 3.04 -6.78 -16.08
C ALA A 330 3.26 -6.69 -14.55
N LEU A 331 3.47 -5.50 -14.02
CA LEU A 331 3.56 -5.28 -12.57
C LEU A 331 2.27 -5.69 -11.86
N PHE A 332 1.11 -5.22 -12.34
CA PHE A 332 -0.18 -5.53 -11.73
C PHE A 332 -0.47 -7.02 -11.79
N LYS A 333 -0.13 -7.69 -12.90
CA LYS A 333 -0.21 -9.16 -13.01
C LYS A 333 0.71 -9.85 -12.00
N LYS A 334 1.97 -9.39 -11.87
CA LYS A 334 2.95 -9.93 -10.92
C LYS A 334 2.49 -9.78 -9.47
N LYS A 335 1.87 -8.64 -9.12
CA LYS A 335 1.32 -8.36 -7.79
C LYS A 335 -0.09 -8.91 -7.58
N CYS A 336 -0.67 -9.56 -8.60
CA CYS A 336 -2.06 -10.03 -8.61
C CYS A 336 -3.06 -8.92 -8.23
N MET A 337 -2.84 -7.70 -8.74
CA MET A 337 -3.72 -6.56 -8.51
C MET A 337 -4.70 -6.43 -9.69
N PRO A 338 -6.03 -6.48 -9.46
CA PRO A 338 -7.03 -6.35 -10.52
C PRO A 338 -7.18 -4.88 -10.90
N ILE A 339 -6.21 -4.34 -11.64
CA ILE A 339 -6.19 -2.95 -12.09
C ILE A 339 -6.29 -2.91 -13.61
N LYS A 340 -7.28 -2.16 -14.12
CA LYS A 340 -7.35 -1.80 -15.53
C LYS A 340 -6.40 -0.64 -15.80
N TYR A 341 -5.51 -0.81 -16.77
CA TYR A 341 -4.65 0.25 -17.26
C TYR A 341 -5.30 0.93 -18.48
N PHE A 342 -5.49 2.25 -18.44
CA PHE A 342 -5.87 3.01 -19.63
C PHE A 342 -4.68 3.77 -20.20
N LEU A 343 -4.71 3.98 -21.52
CA LEU A 343 -3.73 4.81 -22.21
C LEU A 343 -4.49 5.84 -23.05
N PHE A 344 -4.47 7.09 -22.60
CA PHE A 344 -5.23 8.18 -23.22
C PHE A 344 -4.30 9.25 -23.79
N GLY A 345 -4.43 9.50 -25.09
CA GLY A 345 -3.62 10.46 -25.83
C GLY A 345 -4.49 11.54 -26.49
N SER A 346 -4.18 12.82 -26.27
CA SER A 346 -4.84 13.94 -26.95
C SER A 346 -3.87 15.10 -27.13
N ASN A 347 -4.07 15.91 -28.18
CA ASN A 347 -3.39 17.20 -28.38
C ASN A 347 -4.26 18.38 -27.89
N GLN A 348 -5.50 18.12 -27.46
CA GLN A 348 -6.45 19.13 -27.01
C GLN A 348 -6.62 19.03 -25.49
N GLU A 349 -6.35 20.13 -24.79
CA GLU A 349 -6.44 20.23 -23.33
C GLU A 349 -7.85 19.96 -22.81
N LYS A 350 -8.87 20.55 -23.45
CA LYS A 350 -10.29 20.34 -23.11
C LYS A 350 -10.68 18.85 -23.10
N LYS A 351 -10.18 18.06 -24.05
CA LYS A 351 -10.44 16.60 -24.11
C LYS A 351 -9.75 15.85 -22.97
N LEU A 352 -8.53 16.27 -22.58
CA LEU A 352 -7.80 15.68 -21.46
C LEU A 352 -8.55 15.92 -20.15
N PHE A 353 -8.98 17.16 -19.90
CA PHE A 353 -9.72 17.52 -18.70
C PHE A 353 -11.09 16.87 -18.64
N SER A 354 -11.85 16.85 -19.73
CA SER A 354 -13.13 16.14 -19.81
C SER A 354 -12.98 14.65 -19.47
N TYR A 355 -11.94 13.98 -19.99
CA TYR A 355 -11.67 12.59 -19.66
C TYR A 355 -11.28 12.40 -18.19
N LEU A 356 -10.43 13.27 -17.66
CA LEU A 356 -10.06 13.26 -16.24
C LEU A 356 -11.28 13.47 -15.33
N ASP A 357 -12.18 14.40 -15.65
CA ASP A 357 -13.38 14.68 -14.85
C ASP A 357 -14.34 13.49 -14.81
N ASN A 358 -14.46 12.76 -15.92
CA ASN A 358 -15.21 11.51 -15.96
C ASN A 358 -14.57 10.43 -15.08
N LEU A 359 -13.23 10.31 -15.10
CA LEU A 359 -12.50 9.40 -14.22
C LEU A 359 -12.65 9.79 -12.73
N LYS A 360 -12.60 11.09 -12.40
CA LYS A 360 -12.79 11.59 -11.03
C LYS A 360 -14.13 11.16 -10.45
N LYS A 361 -15.20 11.08 -11.25
CA LYS A 361 -16.53 10.60 -10.82
C LYS A 361 -16.57 9.09 -10.56
N ASN A 362 -15.64 8.32 -11.15
CA ASN A 362 -15.59 6.87 -10.97
C ASN A 362 -14.93 6.50 -9.63
N PRO A 363 -15.60 5.75 -8.73
CA PRO A 363 -15.02 5.33 -7.46
C PRO A 363 -13.86 4.34 -7.59
N ALA A 364 -13.71 3.67 -8.74
CA ALA A 364 -12.60 2.75 -9.02
C ALA A 364 -11.32 3.46 -9.47
N PHE A 365 -11.40 4.73 -9.89
CA PHE A 365 -10.22 5.50 -10.28
C PHE A 365 -9.34 5.77 -9.08
N VAL A 366 -8.09 5.33 -9.15
CA VAL A 366 -7.09 5.51 -8.08
C VAL A 366 -6.05 6.57 -8.42
N GLY A 367 -5.86 6.85 -9.71
CA GLY A 367 -4.88 7.82 -10.17
C GLY A 367 -4.35 7.51 -11.56
N CYS A 368 -3.37 8.29 -11.98
CA CYS A 368 -2.72 8.13 -13.28
C CYS A 368 -1.33 8.75 -13.29
N ASN A 369 -0.53 8.32 -14.26
CA ASN A 369 0.68 9.02 -14.67
C ASN A 369 0.36 10.03 -15.78
N ILE A 370 1.25 11.02 -15.93
CA ILE A 370 1.17 12.08 -16.95
C ILE A 370 2.52 12.14 -17.67
N ALA A 371 2.50 11.87 -18.98
CA ALA A 371 3.64 12.04 -19.86
C ALA A 371 3.69 13.46 -20.44
N MET A 372 4.75 13.71 -21.22
CA MET A 372 4.87 14.94 -22.00
C MET A 372 3.70 15.13 -22.98
N PRO A 373 3.32 16.38 -23.29
CA PRO A 373 3.80 17.64 -22.73
C PRO A 373 3.02 18.13 -21.49
N TRP A 374 2.11 17.32 -20.94
CA TRP A 374 1.01 17.81 -20.08
C TRP A 374 1.33 17.97 -18.59
N LYS A 375 2.59 17.80 -18.17
CA LYS A 375 2.97 17.78 -16.74
C LYS A 375 2.70 19.09 -16.00
N LYS A 376 2.90 20.23 -16.68
CA LYS A 376 2.54 21.56 -16.15
C LYS A 376 1.02 21.77 -16.16
N LEU A 377 0.36 21.40 -17.26
CA LEU A 377 -1.09 21.56 -17.43
C LEU A 377 -1.90 20.86 -16.33
N PHE A 378 -1.52 19.63 -15.94
CA PHE A 378 -2.24 18.88 -14.92
C PHE A 378 -1.94 19.35 -13.47
N TYR A 379 -0.92 20.18 -13.26
CA TYR A 379 -0.60 20.73 -11.94
C TYR A 379 -1.81 21.47 -11.35
N GLU A 380 -2.47 22.29 -12.16
CA GLU A 380 -3.60 23.12 -11.75
C GLU A 380 -4.88 22.32 -11.45
N GLN A 381 -4.90 21.03 -11.83
CA GLN A 381 -6.04 20.15 -11.61
C GLN A 381 -6.01 19.44 -10.24
N CYS A 382 -4.94 19.65 -9.45
CA CYS A 382 -4.73 18.97 -8.18
C CYS A 382 -5.07 19.87 -6.98
N ASN A 383 -5.73 19.29 -5.99
CA ASN A 383 -6.09 19.95 -4.73
C ASN A 383 -4.90 20.05 -3.77
N ARG A 384 -3.97 19.10 -3.83
CA ARG A 384 -2.73 19.10 -3.06
C ARG A 384 -1.55 18.74 -3.96
N ILE A 385 -0.40 19.32 -3.65
CA ILE A 385 0.84 19.18 -4.43
C ILE A 385 1.99 18.86 -3.47
N GLU A 386 2.88 17.96 -3.88
CA GLU A 386 4.11 17.67 -3.15
C GLU A 386 5.13 18.83 -3.22
N ASN A 387 5.83 19.07 -2.11
CA ASN A 387 6.79 20.17 -1.94
C ASN A 387 7.84 20.30 -3.05
N ASN A 388 8.27 19.18 -3.65
CA ASN A 388 9.26 19.17 -4.74
C ASN A 388 8.72 19.77 -6.06
N SER A 389 7.39 19.82 -6.20
CA SER A 389 6.68 20.19 -7.43
C SER A 389 6.15 21.62 -7.39
N ILE A 390 6.01 22.21 -6.20
CA ILE A 390 5.40 23.54 -6.00
C ILE A 390 6.18 24.63 -6.75
N ALA A 391 7.51 24.67 -6.57
CA ALA A 391 8.35 25.74 -7.13
C ALA A 391 8.38 25.74 -8.67
N VAL A 392 8.22 24.56 -9.28
CA VAL A 392 8.36 24.34 -10.73
C VAL A 392 7.02 24.06 -11.43
N LYS A 393 5.92 24.02 -10.66
CA LYS A 393 4.55 23.76 -11.13
C LYS A 393 4.42 22.58 -12.10
N THR A 394 5.03 21.44 -11.78
CA THR A 394 5.03 20.27 -12.67
C THR A 394 4.75 18.97 -11.93
N ILE A 395 3.85 18.14 -12.45
CA ILE A 395 3.54 16.82 -11.90
C ILE A 395 3.56 15.75 -12.99
N ASN A 396 3.96 14.52 -12.65
CA ASN A 396 3.89 13.37 -13.55
C ASN A 396 2.98 12.25 -13.00
N THR A 397 2.40 12.45 -11.81
CA THR A 397 1.58 11.46 -11.12
C THR A 397 0.43 12.16 -10.41
N ILE A 398 -0.79 11.66 -10.58
CA ILE A 398 -1.98 12.06 -9.83
C ILE A 398 -2.46 10.84 -9.06
N VAL A 399 -2.75 11.03 -7.78
CA VAL A 399 -3.45 10.03 -6.95
C VAL A 399 -4.78 10.62 -6.51
N LYS A 400 -5.85 9.85 -6.65
CA LYS A 400 -7.16 10.23 -6.14
C LYS A 400 -7.28 9.81 -4.68
N ASN A 401 -7.56 10.78 -3.82
CA ASN A 401 -7.82 10.56 -2.41
C ASN A 401 -9.24 11.07 -2.06
N LYS A 402 -9.62 10.90 -0.79
CA LYS A 402 -10.93 11.31 -0.24
C LYS A 402 -11.18 12.81 -0.41
N ASP A 403 -10.11 13.61 -0.29
CA ASP A 403 -10.16 15.07 -0.32
C ASP A 403 -9.91 15.65 -1.74
N GLY A 404 -9.86 14.81 -2.77
CA GLY A 404 -9.62 15.22 -4.15
C GLY A 404 -8.36 14.63 -4.76
N LEU A 405 -7.76 15.34 -5.73
CA LEU A 405 -6.59 14.91 -6.46
C LEU A 405 -5.30 15.43 -5.83
N TYR A 406 -4.33 14.54 -5.70
CA TYR A 406 -3.02 14.82 -5.13
C TYR A 406 -1.98 14.65 -6.23
N GLY A 407 -1.24 15.72 -6.53
CA GLY A 407 -0.23 15.77 -7.58
C GLY A 407 1.17 15.56 -7.02
N TYR A 408 1.92 14.68 -7.68
CA TYR A 408 3.31 14.34 -7.35
C TYR A 408 4.18 14.38 -8.60
N ASN A 409 5.48 14.59 -8.38
CA ASN A 409 6.48 14.47 -9.43
C ASN A 409 7.54 13.45 -9.01
N THR A 410 7.46 12.28 -9.65
CA THR A 410 8.34 11.15 -9.36
C THR A 410 9.55 11.07 -10.29
N ASP A 411 9.64 11.97 -11.29
CA ASP A 411 10.73 11.93 -12.28
C ASP A 411 12.10 12.16 -11.62
N GLY A 412 12.21 13.23 -10.81
CA GLY A 412 13.48 13.59 -10.17
C GLY A 412 13.99 12.54 -9.19
N ILE A 413 13.14 12.03 -8.28
CA ILE A 413 13.53 10.95 -7.36
C ILE A 413 13.79 9.63 -8.10
N GLY A 414 13.04 9.34 -9.15
CA GLY A 414 13.28 8.18 -10.01
C GLY A 414 14.67 8.23 -10.67
N LEU A 415 15.09 9.42 -11.13
CA LEU A 415 16.42 9.64 -11.67
C LEU A 415 17.51 9.45 -10.59
N ILE A 416 17.31 10.03 -9.40
CA ILE A 416 18.27 9.88 -8.28
C ILE A 416 18.44 8.42 -7.88
N ASN A 417 17.34 7.68 -7.71
CA ASN A 417 17.39 6.25 -7.38
C ASN A 417 18.10 5.44 -8.48
N SER A 418 17.88 5.80 -9.74
CA SER A 418 18.57 5.20 -10.88
C SER A 418 20.08 5.44 -10.81
N ILE A 419 20.52 6.67 -10.52
CA ILE A 419 21.95 7.02 -10.39
C ILE A 419 22.61 6.31 -9.20
N LYS A 420 21.91 6.23 -8.04
CA LYS A 420 22.39 5.58 -6.82
C LYS A 420 22.70 4.10 -6.97
N SER A 421 22.18 3.46 -8.01
CA SER A 421 22.54 2.07 -8.36
C SER A 421 23.95 1.94 -8.96
N TYR A 422 24.59 3.05 -9.33
CA TYR A 422 25.91 3.10 -9.96
C TYR A 422 26.95 3.86 -9.13
N THR A 423 26.54 4.92 -8.43
CA THR A 423 27.45 5.78 -7.67
C THR A 423 26.71 6.57 -6.59
N ASN A 424 27.42 6.97 -5.53
CA ASN A 424 26.92 7.95 -4.58
C ASN A 424 26.94 9.37 -5.18
N LEU A 425 26.03 10.23 -4.72
CA LEU A 425 25.89 11.62 -5.19
C LEU A 425 26.61 12.65 -4.33
N GLU A 426 26.89 12.34 -3.06
CA GLU A 426 27.54 13.27 -2.14
C GLU A 426 28.90 13.74 -2.70
N ASN A 427 29.14 15.05 -2.61
CA ASN A 427 30.35 15.73 -3.09
C ASN A 427 30.63 15.57 -4.61
N LYS A 428 29.67 15.12 -5.41
CA LYS A 428 29.83 14.99 -6.88
C LYS A 428 29.52 16.29 -7.62
N ILE A 429 30.20 16.51 -8.75
CA ILE A 429 29.89 17.57 -9.70
C ILE A 429 28.99 17.01 -10.80
N VAL A 430 27.78 17.54 -10.90
CA VAL A 430 26.72 17.09 -11.81
C VAL A 430 26.50 18.13 -12.90
N PHE A 431 26.38 17.69 -14.15
CA PHE A 431 25.99 18.53 -15.28
C PHE A 431 24.66 18.02 -15.88
N LEU A 432 23.62 18.85 -15.75
CA LEU A 432 22.28 18.61 -16.30
C LEU A 432 22.10 19.37 -17.63
N ILE A 433 21.84 18.61 -18.69
CA ILE A 433 21.53 19.13 -20.02
C ILE A 433 20.02 19.02 -20.22
N GLY A 434 19.35 20.15 -20.40
CA GLY A 434 17.91 20.28 -20.54
C GLY A 434 17.23 20.73 -19.25
N ALA A 435 16.36 21.72 -19.38
CA ALA A 435 15.49 22.28 -18.35
C ALA A 435 14.00 22.05 -18.72
N GLY A 436 13.70 21.01 -19.51
CA GLY A 436 12.34 20.60 -19.87
C GLY A 436 11.58 19.95 -18.71
N GLY A 437 10.30 19.58 -18.94
CA GLY A 437 9.37 19.15 -17.90
C GLY A 437 9.81 17.97 -17.02
N ALA A 438 10.64 17.05 -17.54
CA ALA A 438 11.20 15.93 -16.78
C ALA A 438 12.39 16.34 -15.91
N ALA A 439 13.16 17.35 -16.33
CA ALA A 439 14.31 17.87 -15.59
C ALA A 439 13.92 18.79 -14.42
N GLN A 440 12.69 19.34 -14.45
CA GLN A 440 12.26 20.39 -13.53
C GLN A 440 12.48 20.05 -12.05
N THR A 441 12.22 18.81 -11.62
CA THR A 441 12.39 18.41 -10.21
C THR A 441 13.76 17.80 -9.90
N VAL A 442 14.63 17.64 -10.89
CA VAL A 442 15.96 17.04 -10.71
C VAL A 442 16.84 17.88 -9.76
N PRO A 443 16.95 19.22 -9.90
CA PRO A 443 17.74 20.03 -8.99
C PRO A 443 17.33 19.87 -7.52
N TYR A 444 16.02 19.84 -7.22
CA TYR A 444 15.51 19.63 -5.87
C TYR A 444 16.10 18.38 -5.21
N TRP A 445 16.11 17.27 -5.95
CA TRP A 445 16.57 15.99 -5.41
C TRP A 445 18.09 15.91 -5.38
N LEU A 446 18.80 16.45 -6.37
CA LEU A 446 20.26 16.51 -6.34
C LEU A 446 20.80 17.29 -5.14
N LEU A 447 20.22 18.46 -4.84
CA LEU A 447 20.65 19.29 -3.71
C LEU A 447 20.42 18.61 -2.35
N LYS A 448 19.37 17.81 -2.23
CA LYS A 448 19.13 16.98 -1.04
C LYS A 448 20.21 15.90 -0.83
N GLU A 449 20.88 15.48 -1.89
CA GLU A 449 21.94 14.48 -1.86
C GLU A 449 23.34 15.09 -1.61
N LYS A 450 23.41 16.38 -1.26
CA LYS A 450 24.66 17.08 -0.91
C LYS A 450 25.74 16.96 -2.00
N ILE A 451 25.33 17.15 -3.26
CA ILE A 451 26.27 17.29 -4.38
C ILE A 451 27.20 18.49 -4.15
N SER A 452 28.39 18.48 -4.73
CA SER A 452 29.31 19.62 -4.63
C SER A 452 28.87 20.79 -5.52
N LYS A 453 28.38 20.47 -6.73
CA LYS A 453 28.00 21.49 -7.72
C LYS A 453 27.06 20.93 -8.79
N LEU A 454 26.10 21.73 -9.21
CA LEU A 454 25.16 21.48 -10.29
C LEU A 454 25.33 22.52 -11.40
N TYR A 455 25.79 22.07 -12.55
CA TYR A 455 25.75 22.85 -13.78
C TYR A 455 24.46 22.57 -14.55
N ILE A 456 23.82 23.60 -15.09
CA ILE A 456 22.59 23.48 -15.90
C ILE A 456 22.78 24.18 -17.24
N PHE A 457 22.47 23.50 -18.33
CA PHE A 457 22.42 24.06 -19.68
C PHE A 457 21.11 23.68 -20.36
N ASP A 458 20.48 24.63 -21.05
CA ASP A 458 19.42 24.38 -22.04
C ASP A 458 19.69 25.30 -23.23
N ILE A 459 19.24 24.90 -24.42
CA ILE A 459 19.33 25.75 -25.63
C ILE A 459 18.42 26.98 -25.46
N ASP A 460 17.33 26.80 -24.72
CA ASP A 460 16.38 27.83 -24.34
C ASP A 460 16.83 28.46 -23.02
N GLU A 461 17.37 29.68 -23.11
CA GLU A 461 17.90 30.38 -21.94
C GLU A 461 16.83 30.73 -20.92
N GLU A 462 15.58 30.98 -21.34
CA GLU A 462 14.48 31.26 -20.43
C GLU A 462 14.15 30.04 -19.57
N LYS A 463 14.09 28.84 -20.18
CA LYS A 463 13.89 27.59 -19.43
C LYS A 463 15.01 27.35 -18.42
N LYS A 464 16.27 27.55 -18.83
CA LYS A 464 17.45 27.43 -17.95
C LYS A 464 17.35 28.40 -16.78
N ASN A 465 17.15 29.69 -17.06
CA ASN A 465 17.15 30.76 -16.05
C ASN A 465 15.97 30.61 -15.09
N SER A 466 14.78 30.25 -15.61
CA SER A 466 13.60 29.96 -14.79
C SER A 466 13.85 28.80 -13.84
N LEU A 467 14.44 27.70 -14.31
CA LEU A 467 14.75 26.54 -13.47
C LEU A 467 15.77 26.89 -12.36
N ILE A 468 16.81 27.64 -12.70
CA ILE A 468 17.82 28.10 -11.72
C ILE A 468 17.15 29.01 -10.68
N HIS A 469 16.32 29.95 -11.12
CA HIS A 469 15.61 30.88 -10.24
C HIS A 469 14.70 30.15 -9.23
N CYS A 470 13.99 29.09 -9.65
CA CYS A 470 13.14 28.28 -8.77
C CYS A 470 13.89 27.67 -7.57
N TYR A 471 15.20 27.42 -7.69
CA TYR A 471 15.97 26.72 -6.67
C TYR A 471 17.03 27.57 -5.97
N SER A 472 17.51 28.65 -6.60
CA SER A 472 18.56 29.52 -6.06
C SER A 472 18.13 30.32 -4.82
N HIS A 473 16.83 30.58 -4.65
CA HIS A 473 16.31 31.27 -3.46
C HIS A 473 16.12 30.34 -2.25
N LYS A 474 15.86 29.04 -2.49
CA LYS A 474 15.47 28.08 -1.45
C LYS A 474 16.63 27.18 -0.99
N TYR A 475 17.64 27.00 -1.84
CA TYR A 475 18.82 26.19 -1.59
C TYR A 475 20.05 27.07 -1.86
N HIS A 476 21.10 26.94 -1.04
CA HIS A 476 22.25 27.85 -1.03
C HIS A 476 22.77 28.15 -2.45
N LYS A 477 22.73 29.43 -2.86
CA LYS A 477 23.07 29.93 -4.21
C LYS A 477 24.39 29.41 -4.80
N LYS A 478 25.34 28.96 -3.98
CA LYS A 478 26.70 28.60 -4.40
C LYS A 478 26.79 27.27 -5.17
N GLU A 479 25.75 26.44 -5.13
CA GLU A 479 25.80 25.08 -5.71
C GLU A 479 25.22 24.99 -7.13
N ILE A 480 24.44 25.96 -7.62
CA ILE A 480 23.78 25.88 -8.94
C ILE A 480 24.36 26.95 -9.89
N ILE A 481 24.87 26.53 -11.04
CA ILE A 481 25.46 27.42 -12.04
C ILE A 481 24.82 27.17 -13.42
N GLY A 482 24.25 28.21 -14.00
CA GLY A 482 23.80 28.20 -15.39
C GLY A 482 24.98 28.34 -16.35
N LEU A 483 25.05 27.47 -17.35
CA LEU A 483 26.08 27.51 -18.38
C LEU A 483 25.57 28.15 -19.67
N ASN A 484 26.48 28.82 -20.36
CA ASN A 484 26.33 29.18 -21.75
C ASN A 484 27.12 28.19 -22.61
N LYS A 485 26.75 28.05 -23.89
CA LYS A 485 27.37 27.06 -24.80
C LYS A 485 28.90 27.16 -24.85
N LYS A 486 29.44 28.37 -24.81
CA LYS A 486 30.89 28.66 -24.83
C LYS A 486 31.65 28.16 -23.59
N ASP A 487 30.97 28.01 -22.47
CA ASP A 487 31.58 27.64 -21.19
C ASP A 487 31.53 26.14 -20.91
N ILE A 488 30.77 25.37 -21.72
CA ILE A 488 30.63 23.92 -21.58
C ILE A 488 32.00 23.24 -21.60
N ASN A 489 32.87 23.53 -22.57
CA ASN A 489 34.15 22.83 -22.67
C ASN A 489 35.06 23.02 -21.43
N LYS A 490 34.93 24.14 -20.71
CA LYS A 490 35.77 24.49 -19.55
C LYS A 490 35.51 23.60 -18.33
N ILE A 491 34.32 23.03 -18.21
CA ILE A 491 33.90 22.26 -17.03
C ILE A 491 33.95 20.74 -17.25
N MET A 492 33.98 20.27 -18.51
CA MET A 492 33.76 18.85 -18.85
C MET A 492 34.74 17.89 -18.18
N SER A 493 36.01 18.28 -18.01
CA SER A 493 37.03 17.44 -17.37
C SER A 493 36.77 17.17 -15.89
N ASN A 494 35.97 18.01 -15.24
CA ASN A 494 35.68 17.91 -13.81
C ASN A 494 34.36 17.16 -13.50
N ILE A 495 33.47 17.00 -14.49
CA ILE A 495 32.14 16.41 -14.30
C ILE A 495 32.20 14.95 -13.88
N ASP A 496 31.58 14.63 -12.75
CA ASP A 496 31.38 13.24 -12.30
C ASP A 496 30.17 12.58 -12.96
N ILE A 497 29.09 13.34 -13.18
CA ILE A 497 27.81 12.82 -13.67
C ILE A 497 27.26 13.77 -14.74
N LEU A 498 27.08 13.26 -15.96
CA LEU A 498 26.48 13.99 -17.08
C LEU A 498 25.08 13.45 -17.34
N ILE A 499 24.06 14.29 -17.20
CA ILE A 499 22.65 13.91 -17.32
C ILE A 499 22.07 14.54 -18.59
N ASN A 500 21.57 13.72 -19.51
CA ASN A 500 20.73 14.19 -20.62
C ASN A 500 19.24 14.12 -20.22
N ALA A 501 18.62 15.29 -20.10
CA ALA A 501 17.19 15.49 -19.87
C ALA A 501 16.48 16.13 -21.09
N THR A 502 17.17 16.23 -22.23
CA THR A 502 16.59 16.70 -23.49
C THR A 502 15.97 15.54 -24.28
N PRO A 503 15.13 15.83 -25.30
CA PRO A 503 14.67 14.80 -26.24
C PRO A 503 15.77 14.27 -27.19
N CYS A 504 16.99 14.81 -27.17
CA CYS A 504 18.09 14.34 -28.02
C CYS A 504 18.40 12.87 -27.74
N GLY A 505 18.50 12.07 -28.80
CA GLY A 505 18.64 10.62 -28.76
C GLY A 505 17.31 9.86 -28.78
N MET A 506 16.16 10.53 -28.59
CA MET A 506 14.86 9.87 -28.56
C MET A 506 14.39 9.41 -29.95
N ARG A 507 13.95 8.16 -30.02
CA ARG A 507 13.43 7.56 -31.25
C ARG A 507 12.19 8.31 -31.74
N GLY A 508 12.17 8.59 -33.05
CA GLY A 508 11.04 9.24 -33.72
C GLY A 508 10.97 10.75 -33.52
N GLU A 509 11.91 11.35 -32.78
CA GLU A 509 12.02 12.80 -32.63
C GLU A 509 13.39 13.34 -33.02
N ASN A 510 14.44 13.00 -32.26
CA ASN A 510 15.75 13.60 -32.44
C ASN A 510 16.85 12.57 -32.23
N LYS A 511 17.58 12.21 -33.29
CA LYS A 511 18.69 11.23 -33.24
C LYS A 511 20.05 11.87 -32.94
N GLN A 512 20.10 13.18 -32.67
CA GLN A 512 21.35 13.89 -32.43
C GLN A 512 21.87 13.67 -31.01
N LEU A 513 23.15 13.98 -30.81
CA LEU A 513 23.75 14.05 -29.48
C LEU A 513 23.30 15.35 -28.78
N PRO A 514 23.12 15.33 -27.45
CA PRO A 514 22.79 16.54 -26.68
C PRO A 514 23.96 17.55 -26.64
N LEU A 515 25.20 17.09 -26.88
CA LEU A 515 26.40 17.91 -27.02
C LEU A 515 27.25 17.39 -28.19
N ASN A 516 28.09 18.26 -28.75
CA ASN A 516 29.02 17.84 -29.80
C ASN A 516 30.06 16.84 -29.26
N LYS A 517 30.64 16.03 -30.17
CA LYS A 517 31.61 14.99 -29.80
C LYS A 517 32.90 15.55 -29.17
N LEU A 518 33.30 16.78 -29.51
CA LEU A 518 34.50 17.41 -28.95
C LEU A 518 34.30 17.67 -27.45
N SER A 519 33.16 18.24 -27.06
CA SER A 519 32.80 18.45 -25.65
C SER A 519 32.72 17.13 -24.89
N LEU A 520 32.09 16.11 -25.47
CA LEU A 520 31.98 14.79 -24.82
C LEU A 520 33.33 14.09 -24.64
N LYS A 521 34.29 14.31 -25.55
CA LYS A 521 35.65 13.74 -25.47
C LYS A 521 36.44 14.27 -24.26
N LEU A 522 36.10 15.48 -23.79
CA LEU A 522 36.76 16.12 -22.64
C LEU A 522 36.31 15.54 -21.29
N CYS A 523 35.25 14.72 -21.24
CA CYS A 523 34.84 14.06 -20.01
C CYS A 523 35.93 13.13 -19.48
N LYS A 524 36.17 13.17 -18.16
CA LYS A 524 37.02 12.17 -17.49
C LYS A 524 36.45 10.76 -17.64
N LYS A 525 37.31 9.74 -17.65
CA LYS A 525 36.89 8.32 -17.85
C LYS A 525 35.92 7.80 -16.80
N SER A 526 36.04 8.28 -15.57
CA SER A 526 35.14 7.94 -14.46
C SER A 526 33.77 8.63 -14.54
N CYS A 527 33.55 9.54 -15.49
CA CYS A 527 32.27 10.23 -15.65
C CYS A 527 31.15 9.24 -15.97
N LEU A 528 30.05 9.32 -15.21
CA LEU A 528 28.82 8.55 -15.43
C LEU A 528 27.89 9.31 -16.39
N PHE A 529 27.55 8.69 -17.51
CA PHE A 529 26.59 9.23 -18.47
C PHE A 529 25.20 8.70 -18.17
N VAL A 530 24.27 9.59 -17.86
CA VAL A 530 22.91 9.29 -17.43
C VAL A 530 21.92 9.80 -18.46
N GLU A 531 20.95 8.96 -18.79
CA GLU A 531 19.94 9.28 -19.80
C GLU A 531 18.55 9.30 -19.16
N MET A 532 17.73 10.30 -19.49
CA MET A 532 16.29 10.29 -19.17
C MET A 532 15.44 9.74 -20.32
N VAL A 533 15.96 9.79 -21.56
CA VAL A 533 15.37 9.10 -22.70
C VAL A 533 15.50 7.58 -22.52
N TYR A 534 14.38 6.88 -22.51
CA TYR A 534 14.37 5.41 -22.37
C TYR A 534 14.18 4.67 -23.70
N ASN A 535 13.77 5.36 -24.78
CA ASN A 535 13.51 4.75 -26.08
C ASN A 535 14.28 5.51 -27.18
N PRO A 536 15.39 4.97 -27.70
CA PRO A 536 15.92 3.61 -27.49
C PRO A 536 16.61 3.44 -26.12
N ASN A 537 16.84 2.18 -25.69
CA ASN A 537 17.55 1.90 -24.43
C ASN A 537 18.99 2.44 -24.42
N ILE A 538 19.69 2.34 -25.56
CA ILE A 538 21.04 2.88 -25.75
C ILE A 538 20.95 4.02 -26.77
N THR A 539 20.96 5.25 -26.26
CA THR A 539 20.96 6.47 -27.09
C THR A 539 22.34 6.69 -27.75
N PRO A 540 22.44 7.59 -28.74
CA PRO A 540 23.73 7.98 -29.31
C PRO A 540 24.75 8.45 -28.27
N MET A 541 24.31 9.15 -27.22
CA MET A 541 25.17 9.61 -26.13
C MET A 541 25.72 8.41 -25.33
N LEU A 542 24.86 7.47 -24.94
CA LEU A 542 25.29 6.27 -24.21
C LEU A 542 26.18 5.36 -25.08
N LYS A 543 25.90 5.25 -26.38
CA LYS A 543 26.75 4.51 -27.32
C LYS A 543 28.14 5.14 -27.41
N TYR A 544 28.22 6.47 -27.48
CA TYR A 544 29.49 7.20 -27.46
C TYR A 544 30.25 6.98 -26.15
N ALA A 545 29.58 7.14 -25.00
CA ALA A 545 30.16 6.94 -23.68
C ALA A 545 30.73 5.52 -23.52
N LYS A 546 29.95 4.50 -23.89
CA LYS A 546 30.38 3.10 -23.84
C LYS A 546 31.60 2.85 -24.74
N LYS A 547 31.63 3.38 -25.96
CA LYS A 547 32.78 3.27 -26.88
C LYS A 547 34.06 3.90 -26.30
N ASN A 548 33.91 4.94 -25.48
CA ASN A 548 35.03 5.63 -24.84
C ASN A 548 35.40 5.07 -23.46
N GLY A 549 34.77 3.98 -23.00
CA GLY A 549 35.06 3.35 -21.72
C GLY A 549 34.44 4.05 -20.50
N ASN A 550 33.45 4.92 -20.71
CA ASN A 550 32.72 5.57 -19.62
C ASN A 550 31.58 4.67 -19.10
N TYR A 551 31.21 4.88 -17.83
CA TYR A 551 30.02 4.26 -17.25
C TYR A 551 28.74 4.85 -17.84
N ILE A 552 27.71 4.02 -17.97
CA ILE A 552 26.40 4.42 -18.53
C ILE A 552 25.24 4.04 -17.60
N CYS A 553 24.25 4.91 -17.51
CA CYS A 553 22.99 4.70 -16.81
C CYS A 553 21.82 4.93 -17.79
N PRO A 554 21.27 3.86 -18.39
CA PRO A 554 20.16 3.94 -19.35
C PRO A 554 18.85 4.48 -18.75
N GLY A 555 18.08 5.22 -19.55
CA GLY A 555 16.83 5.84 -19.08
C GLY A 555 15.72 4.87 -18.70
N VAL A 556 15.79 3.61 -19.13
CA VAL A 556 14.86 2.56 -18.66
C VAL A 556 14.96 2.37 -17.13
N ASN A 557 16.14 2.56 -16.53
CA ASN A 557 16.28 2.46 -15.08
C ASN A 557 15.46 3.56 -14.38
N MET A 558 15.58 4.81 -14.84
CA MET A 558 14.79 5.93 -14.34
C MET A 558 13.29 5.72 -14.56
N LEU A 559 12.89 5.18 -15.73
CA LEU A 559 11.48 4.86 -16.04
C LEU A 559 10.87 3.89 -15.01
N VAL A 560 11.61 2.87 -14.58
CA VAL A 560 11.14 1.91 -13.57
C VAL A 560 11.13 2.52 -12.18
N GLU A 561 12.17 3.26 -11.82
CA GLU A 561 12.28 3.89 -10.49
C GLU A 561 11.20 4.95 -10.26
N GLN A 562 10.92 5.82 -11.24
CA GLN A 562 9.82 6.78 -11.12
C GLN A 562 8.46 6.08 -11.00
N ALA A 563 8.26 4.96 -11.71
CA ALA A 563 7.01 4.21 -11.66
C ALA A 563 6.83 3.52 -10.30
N ALA A 564 7.92 3.02 -9.70
CA ALA A 564 7.91 2.45 -8.36
C ALA A 564 7.49 3.49 -7.31
N VAL A 565 7.97 4.73 -7.43
CA VAL A 565 7.57 5.82 -6.54
C VAL A 565 6.11 6.23 -6.78
N SER A 566 5.65 6.31 -8.04
CA SER A 566 4.23 6.56 -8.34
C SER A 566 3.34 5.46 -7.75
N PHE A 567 3.79 4.20 -7.83
CA PHE A 567 3.10 3.06 -7.23
C PHE A 567 3.01 3.21 -5.70
N PHE A 568 4.10 3.62 -5.04
CA PHE A 568 4.10 3.88 -3.60
C PHE A 568 3.06 4.94 -3.22
N TYR A 569 3.01 6.09 -3.91
CA TYR A 569 2.01 7.11 -3.60
C TYR A 569 0.56 6.63 -3.81
N ALA A 570 0.33 5.81 -4.82
CA ALA A 570 -1.00 5.31 -5.15
C ALA A 570 -1.48 4.18 -4.22
N PHE A 571 -0.58 3.29 -3.81
CA PHE A 571 -0.94 2.02 -3.16
C PHE A 571 -0.34 1.84 -1.76
N GLY A 572 0.53 2.74 -1.33
CA GLY A 572 1.08 2.80 0.03
C GLY A 572 2.11 1.71 0.34
N CYS A 573 2.73 1.10 -0.68
CA CYS A 573 3.79 0.11 -0.48
C CYS A 573 4.86 0.16 -1.56
N ASP A 574 6.09 -0.13 -1.17
CA ASP A 574 7.24 -0.16 -2.07
C ASP A 574 7.24 -1.41 -2.96
N LEU A 575 7.86 -1.28 -4.12
CA LEU A 575 8.14 -2.40 -5.00
C LEU A 575 9.42 -3.12 -4.57
N THR A 576 9.36 -4.45 -4.55
CA THR A 576 10.55 -5.29 -4.35
C THR A 576 11.49 -5.22 -5.55
N LYS A 577 12.75 -5.62 -5.37
CA LYS A 577 13.72 -5.71 -6.48
C LYS A 577 13.21 -6.59 -7.63
N GLU A 578 12.59 -7.73 -7.30
CA GLU A 578 12.03 -8.65 -8.30
C GLU A 578 10.90 -8.01 -9.11
N GLU A 579 10.03 -7.22 -8.46
CA GLU A 579 8.93 -6.53 -9.14
C GLU A 579 9.42 -5.42 -10.06
N LYS A 580 10.42 -4.65 -9.63
CA LYS A 580 11.11 -3.67 -10.48
C LYS A 580 11.78 -4.35 -11.68
N GLU A 581 12.36 -5.53 -11.48
CA GLU A 581 13.02 -6.27 -12.56
C GLU A 581 12.01 -6.80 -13.60
N VAL A 582 10.81 -7.21 -13.17
CA VAL A 582 9.71 -7.55 -14.11
C VAL A 582 9.36 -6.35 -14.99
N MET A 583 9.21 -5.17 -14.37
CA MET A 583 8.92 -3.92 -15.11
C MET A 583 10.06 -3.60 -16.09
N LYS A 584 11.31 -3.67 -15.63
CA LYS A 584 12.51 -3.40 -16.42
C LYS A 584 12.60 -4.31 -17.64
N ASN A 585 12.40 -5.61 -17.45
CA ASN A 585 12.47 -6.58 -18.55
C ASN A 585 11.39 -6.35 -19.62
N VAL A 586 10.18 -5.97 -19.21
CA VAL A 586 9.10 -5.65 -20.15
C VAL A 586 9.38 -4.34 -20.88
N ALA A 587 9.88 -3.33 -20.17
CA ALA A 587 10.29 -2.07 -20.78
C ALA A 587 11.41 -2.30 -21.81
N LEU A 588 12.45 -3.07 -21.46
CA LEU A 588 13.57 -3.40 -22.36
C LEU A 588 13.13 -4.13 -23.64
N LYS A 589 12.11 -4.99 -23.57
CA LYS A 589 11.54 -5.65 -24.76
C LYS A 589 10.70 -4.71 -25.62
N GLY A 590 10.13 -3.65 -25.02
CA GLY A 590 9.26 -2.71 -25.70
C GLY A 590 10.00 -1.53 -26.35
N VAL A 591 11.15 -1.16 -25.81
CA VAL A 591 12.03 -0.12 -26.38
C VAL A 591 12.78 -0.70 -27.57
N LYS A 592 12.94 0.10 -28.63
CA LYS A 592 13.35 -0.41 -29.94
C LYS A 592 14.54 0.33 -30.52
#